data_AF-A0A527ZD19-F1
#
_entry.id   AF-A0A527ZD19-F1
#
_cell.length_a   1.000
_cell.length_b   1.000
_cell.length_c   1.000
_cell.angle_alpha   90.00
_cell.angle_beta   90.00
_cell.angle_gamma   90.00
#
_symmetry.space_group_name_H-M   'P 1'
#
loop_
_entity.id
_entity.type
_entity.pdbx_description
1 polymer ?
#
loop_
_entity_poly.entity_id
_entity_poly.type
_entity_poly.pdbx_seq_one_letter_code
_entity_poly.pdbx_strand_id
1 'polypeptide(L)' 'GQAPVGPAAAAHLNGRRVPDADTVIAAMEKCGWVQAKAARLLGLTPRQIGYVLRKHGIEIKRL' A
#
# COMPACT_ATOMS: atom_id res chain seq x y z
N GLY A 1 -19.84 18.23 17.19
CA GLY A 1 -19.51 16.82 17.36
C GLY A 1 -18.76 16.34 16.15
N GLN A 2 -17.52 15.88 16.36
CA GLN A 2 -16.61 15.19 15.45
C GLN A 2 -16.21 15.89 14.14
N ALA A 3 -15.01 16.48 14.15
CA ALA A 3 -14.28 16.91 12.96
C ALA A 3 -13.77 15.68 12.19
N PRO A 4 -13.89 15.62 10.86
CA PRO A 4 -13.12 14.67 10.09
C PRO A 4 -11.68 15.21 10.02
N VAL A 5 -10.77 14.53 10.71
CA VAL A 5 -9.34 14.70 10.50
C VAL A 5 -9.05 14.42 9.02
N GLY A 6 -8.78 15.49 8.26
CA GLY A 6 -8.52 15.40 6.82
C GLY A 6 -7.30 14.51 6.60
N PRO A 7 -7.41 13.43 5.82
CA PRO A 7 -6.32 12.48 5.77
C PRO A 7 -5.26 13.04 4.81
N ALA A 8 -4.19 13.53 5.44
CA ALA A 8 -2.95 14.03 4.88
C ALA A 8 -2.63 13.43 3.50
N ALA A 9 -2.54 14.32 2.50
CA ALA A 9 -1.83 14.18 1.23
C ALA A 9 -1.47 12.75 0.77
N ALA A 10 -2.47 11.89 0.61
CA ALA A 10 -2.25 10.57 0.02
C ALA A 10 -1.98 10.78 -1.47
N ALA A 11 -0.73 10.57 -1.90
CA ALA A 11 -0.37 10.72 -3.30
C ALA A 11 -1.28 9.87 -4.18
N HIS A 12 -1.57 10.37 -5.38
CA HIS A 12 -2.41 9.67 -6.33
C HIS A 12 -1.52 8.81 -7.24
N LEU A 13 -1.74 7.50 -7.25
CA LEU A 13 -1.22 6.61 -8.29
C LEU A 13 -2.33 6.40 -9.33
N ASN A 14 -2.20 7.04 -10.49
CA ASN A 14 -3.18 6.98 -11.60
C ASN A 14 -4.62 7.32 -11.15
N GLY A 15 -4.79 8.42 -10.40
CA GLY A 15 -6.11 8.87 -9.93
C GLY A 15 -6.71 8.07 -8.77
N ARG A 16 -6.04 7.02 -8.29
CA ARG A 16 -6.40 6.32 -7.04
C ARG A 16 -5.51 6.77 -5.89
N ARG A 17 -6.13 6.93 -4.73
CA ARG A 17 -5.46 7.23 -3.46
C ARG A 17 -4.46 6.12 -3.15
N VAL A 18 -3.19 6.46 -2.95
CA VAL A 18 -2.17 5.49 -2.50
C VAL A 18 -2.61 4.91 -1.16
N PRO A 19 -2.62 3.57 -0.99
CA PRO A 19 -2.94 2.97 0.29
C PRO A 19 -1.88 3.36 1.34
N ASP A 20 -2.36 3.56 2.56
CA ASP A 20 -1.52 3.83 3.72
C ASP A 20 -0.52 2.69 3.97
N ALA A 21 0.62 3.02 4.58
CA ALA A 21 1.70 2.06 4.83
C ALA A 21 1.21 0.81 5.58
N ASP A 22 0.37 1.02 6.60
CA ASP A 22 -0.21 -0.05 7.41
C ASP A 22 -1.08 -1.02 6.59
N THR A 23 -1.91 -0.49 5.68
CA THR A 23 -2.73 -1.29 4.77
C THR A 23 -1.87 -2.14 3.82
N VAL A 24 -0.77 -1.57 3.34
CA VAL A 24 0.17 -2.28 2.47
C VAL A 24 0.90 -3.39 3.23
N ILE A 25 1.33 -3.12 4.46
CA ILE A 25 1.97 -4.11 5.34
C ILE A 25 1.00 -5.26 5.63
N ALA A 26 -0.22 -4.96 6.07
CA ALA A 26 -1.23 -5.98 6.35
C ALA A 26 -1.53 -6.87 5.13
N ALA A 27 -1.62 -6.27 3.93
CA ALA A 27 -1.79 -7.02 2.69
C ALA A 27 -0.56 -7.88 2.34
N MET A 28 0.65 -7.36 2.55
CA MET A 28 1.90 -8.10 2.35
C MET A 28 2.00 -9.29 3.32
N GLU A 29 1.74 -9.10 4.61
CA GLU A 29 1.76 -10.17 5.61
C GLU A 29 0.73 -11.25 5.30
N LYS A 30 -0.50 -10.86 4.98
CA LYS A 30 -1.58 -11.80 4.60
C LYS A 30 -1.23 -12.61 3.35
N CYS A 31 -0.39 -12.07 2.49
CA CYS A 31 0.05 -12.70 1.25
C CYS A 31 1.40 -13.43 1.37
N GLY A 32 1.99 -13.51 2.57
CA GLY A 32 3.31 -14.11 2.78
C GLY A 32 4.42 -13.35 2.06
N TRP A 33 4.34 -12.02 2.05
CA TRP A 33 5.28 -11.10 1.38
C TRP A 33 5.36 -11.23 -0.15
N VAL A 34 4.36 -11.88 -0.78
CA VAL A 34 4.25 -11.97 -2.24
C VAL A 34 3.56 -10.73 -2.82
N GLN A 35 4.35 -9.82 -3.40
CA GLN A 35 3.87 -8.56 -3.98
C GLN A 35 2.71 -8.73 -4.97
N ALA A 36 2.77 -9.73 -5.85
CA ALA A 36 1.72 -9.95 -6.85
C ALA A 36 0.36 -10.32 -6.21
N LYS A 37 0.37 -11.08 -5.11
CA LYS A 37 -0.85 -11.39 -4.34
C LYS A 37 -1.35 -10.17 -3.58
N ALA A 38 -0.45 -9.43 -2.92
CA ALA A 38 -0.82 -8.21 -2.19
C ALA A 38 -1.41 -7.15 -3.13
N ALA A 39 -0.81 -6.99 -4.32
CA ALA A 39 -1.31 -6.09 -5.36
C ALA A 39 -2.72 -6.47 -5.81
N ARG A 40 -2.98 -7.77 -6.06
CA ARG A 40 -4.33 -8.26 -6.39
C ARG A 40 -5.34 -7.97 -5.26
N LEU A 41 -4.95 -8.15 -4.01
CA LEU A 41 -5.81 -7.90 -2.85
C LEU A 41 -6.17 -6.41 -2.72
N LEU A 42 -5.23 -5.52 -3.04
CA LEU A 42 -5.41 -4.07 -2.98
C LEU A 42 -5.95 -3.45 -4.29
N GLY A 43 -6.25 -4.26 -5.30
CA GLY A 43 -6.68 -3.78 -6.61
C GLY A 43 -5.63 -2.94 -7.35
N LEU A 44 -4.35 -3.16 -7.04
CA LEU A 44 -3.19 -2.51 -7.62
C LEU A 44 -2.46 -3.44 -8.59
N THR A 45 -1.61 -2.86 -9.43
CA THR A 45 -0.63 -3.64 -10.19
C THR A 45 0.60 -3.98 -9.32
N PRO A 46 1.30 -5.09 -9.58
CA PRO A 46 2.53 -5.44 -8.85
C PRO A 46 3.56 -4.31 -8.84
N ARG A 47 3.67 -3.60 -9.97
CA ARG A 47 4.56 -2.44 -10.13
C ARG A 47 4.17 -1.27 -9.21
N GLN A 48 2.87 -0.99 -9.07
CA GLN A 48 2.39 0.02 -8.15
C GLN A 48 2.69 -0.35 -6.70
N ILE A 49 2.52 -1.61 -6.31
CA ILE A 49 2.91 -2.07 -4.97
C ILE A 49 4.40 -1.86 -4.72
N GLY A 50 5.27 -2.18 -5.68
CA GLY A 50 6.70 -1.90 -5.56
C GLY A 50 6.99 -0.41 -5.35
N TYR A 51 6.27 0.47 -6.04
CA TYR A 51 6.41 1.92 -5.83
C TYR A 51 5.93 2.36 -4.45
N VAL A 52 4.78 1.86 -4.00
CA VAL A 52 4.21 2.18 -2.68
C VAL A 52 5.11 1.71 -1.55
N LEU A 53 5.67 0.51 -1.64
CA LEU A 53 6.63 -0.03 -0.68
C LEU A 53 7.87 0.88 -0.58
N ARG A 54 8.45 1.27 -1.73
CA ARG A 54 9.61 2.18 -1.77
C ARG A 54 9.27 3.56 -1.20
N LYS A 55 8.08 4.07 -1.52
CA LYS A 55 7.63 5.38 -1.04
C LYS A 55 7.46 5.40 0.48
N HIS A 56 6.91 4.33 1.06
CA HIS A 56 6.72 4.20 2.50
C HIS A 56 7.95 3.65 3.23
N GLY A 57 9.04 3.36 2.52
CA GLY A 57 10.25 2.79 3.11
C GLY A 57 10.07 1.37 3.68
N ILE A 58 9.09 0.61 3.18
CA ILE A 58 8.81 -0.75 3.64
C ILE A 58 9.79 -1.70 2.96
N GLU A 59 10.67 -2.31 3.77
CA GLU A 59 11.61 -3.32 3.29
C GLU A 59 10.88 -4.66 3.05
N ILE A 60 11.10 -5.25 1.88
CA ILE A 60 10.51 -6.55 1.56
C ILE A 60 11.34 -7.62 2.25
N LYS A 61 10.75 -8.26 3.25
CA LYS A 61 11.32 -9.49 3.82
C LYS A 61 11.26 -10.58 2.75
N ARG A 62 12.39 -10.86 2.11
CA ARG A 62 12.59 -12.13 1.39
C ARG A 62 12.78 -13.21 2.45
N LEU A 63 11.69 -13.93 2.74
CA LEU A 63 11.73 -15.22 3.45
C LEU A 63 12.17 -16.32 2.48
#